data_AF-A0A672T1Q5-F1
#
_entry.id   AF-A0A672T1Q5-F1
#
_cell.length_a   1.000
_cell.length_b   1.000
_cell.length_c   1.000
_cell.angle_alpha   90.00
_cell.angle_beta   90.00
_cell.angle_gamma   90.00
#
_symmetry.space_group_name_H-M   'P 1'
#
loop_
_entity.id
_entity.type
_entity.pdbx_description
1 polymer ?
#
loop_
_entity_poly.entity_id
_entity_poly.type
_entity_poly.pdbx_seq_one_letter_code
_entity_poly.pdbx_strand_id
1 'polypeptide(L)'
;MRLISNNFDNIQTAVRKVKQDSAEVKLTVDTLQDKMARLEDKSRQCNIRLVGLAEGEEVRMLLSLNDYLVIGGDFNTVHNSLLDRSQISHFDQTSSKLFNDFIKQINVCDVWRLRNEAVKDYTFFSARHKSYSRIDYLLSSPALI
;
A
#
# COMPACT_ATOMS: atom_id res chain seq x y z
N MET A 1 -47.23 44.32 -12.80
CA MET A 1 -46.15 44.52 -11.81
C MET A 1 -45.97 43.37 -10.82
N ARG A 2 -47.01 42.79 -10.20
CA ARG A 2 -46.86 41.70 -9.20
C ARG A 2 -46.21 40.40 -9.70
N LEU A 3 -46.49 39.97 -10.93
CA LEU A 3 -45.92 38.74 -11.52
C LEU A 3 -44.38 38.79 -11.68
N ILE A 4 -43.84 39.96 -12.04
CA ILE A 4 -42.39 40.15 -12.23
C ILE A 4 -41.66 40.14 -10.88
N SER A 5 -42.27 40.74 -9.85
CA SER A 5 -41.74 40.71 -8.47
C SER A 5 -41.64 39.28 -7.94
N ASN A 6 -42.72 38.49 -8.06
CA ASN A 6 -42.73 37.11 -7.59
C ASN A 6 -41.67 36.24 -8.29
N ASN A 7 -41.45 36.43 -9.59
CA ASN A 7 -40.39 35.72 -10.30
C ASN A 7 -38.99 36.13 -9.83
N PHE A 8 -38.78 37.41 -9.56
CA PHE A 8 -37.50 37.90 -9.02
C PHE A 8 -37.20 37.30 -7.64
N ASP A 9 -38.20 37.25 -6.75
CA ASP A 9 -38.05 36.69 -5.40
C ASP A 9 -37.79 35.17 -5.42
N ASN A 10 -38.44 34.45 -6.34
CA ASN A 10 -38.19 33.03 -6.56
C ASN A 10 -36.76 32.77 -7.06
N ILE A 11 -36.27 33.59 -7.99
CA ILE A 11 -34.89 33.49 -8.50
C ILE A 11 -33.87 33.79 -7.39
N GLN A 12 -34.11 34.82 -6.57
CA GLN A 12 -33.24 35.14 -5.43
C GLN A 12 -33.17 33.99 -4.42
N THR A 13 -34.29 33.33 -4.16
CA THR A 13 -34.38 32.18 -3.26
C THR A 13 -33.61 30.98 -3.82
N ALA A 14 -33.77 30.68 -5.11
CA ALA A 14 -33.03 29.62 -5.79
C ALA A 14 -31.51 29.89 -5.79
N VAL A 15 -31.09 31.13 -6.07
CA VAL A 15 -29.68 31.54 -6.04
C VAL A 15 -29.09 31.38 -4.63
N ARG A 16 -29.84 31.72 -3.57
CA ARG A 16 -29.40 31.49 -2.18
C ARG A 16 -29.18 30.02 -1.89
N LYS A 17 -30.09 29.15 -2.34
CA LYS A 17 -29.98 27.70 -2.14
C LYS A 17 -28.73 27.14 -2.84
N VAL A 18 -28.52 27.50 -4.11
CA VAL A 18 -27.33 27.07 -4.87
C VAL A 18 -26.03 27.55 -4.22
N LYS A 19 -26.00 28.77 -3.65
CA LYS A 19 -24.83 29.26 -2.91
C LYS A 19 -24.56 28.46 -1.64
N GLN A 20 -25.62 28.01 -0.96
CA GLN A 20 -25.49 27.20 0.24
C GLN A 20 -24.99 25.80 -0.09
N ASP A 21 -25.56 25.16 -1.12
CA ASP A 21 -25.10 23.86 -1.62
C ASP A 21 -23.64 23.96 -2.10
N SER A 22 -23.27 25.04 -2.78
CA SER A 22 -21.88 25.30 -3.20
C SER A 22 -20.93 25.47 -2.02
N ALA A 23 -21.37 26.04 -0.90
CA ALA A 23 -20.55 26.18 0.29
C ALA A 23 -20.32 24.83 0.99
N GLU A 24 -21.35 23.98 1.02
CA GLU A 24 -21.25 22.62 1.55
C GLU A 24 -20.32 21.73 0.69
N VAL A 25 -20.44 21.83 -0.64
CA VAL A 25 -19.51 21.17 -1.56
C VAL A 25 -18.08 21.64 -1.36
N LYS A 26 -17.87 22.94 -1.11
CA LYS A 26 -16.52 23.46 -0.84
C LYS A 26 -15.93 22.88 0.44
N LEU A 27 -16.72 22.82 1.52
CA LEU A 27 -16.29 22.24 2.79
C LEU A 27 -15.92 20.76 2.66
N THR A 28 -16.69 20.00 1.88
CA THR A 28 -16.41 18.58 1.63
C THR A 28 -15.14 18.39 0.80
N VAL A 29 -14.88 19.25 -0.19
CA VAL A 29 -13.62 19.24 -0.95
C VAL A 29 -12.43 19.51 -0.04
N ASP A 30 -12.49 20.53 0.82
CA ASP A 30 -11.41 20.84 1.76
C ASP A 30 -11.15 19.66 2.72
N THR A 31 -12.22 19.02 3.20
CA THR A 31 -12.12 17.82 4.06
C THR A 31 -11.48 16.64 3.32
N LEU A 32 -11.76 16.47 2.03
CA LEU A 32 -11.16 15.41 1.21
C LEU A 32 -9.68 15.70 0.94
N GLN A 33 -9.30 16.95 0.71
CA GLN A 33 -7.91 17.36 0.57
C GLN A 33 -7.11 17.03 1.83
N ASP A 34 -7.65 17.32 3.02
CA ASP A 34 -7.02 16.95 4.30
C ASP A 34 -6.88 15.43 4.46
N LYS A 35 -7.89 14.66 4.04
CA LYS A 35 -7.82 13.19 4.06
C LYS A 35 -6.75 12.66 3.11
N MET A 36 -6.63 13.23 1.92
CA MET A 36 -5.57 12.86 0.97
C MET A 36 -4.19 13.14 1.54
N ALA A 37 -3.95 14.34 2.09
CA ALA A 37 -2.68 14.69 2.70
C ALA A 37 -2.29 13.72 3.84
N ARG A 38 -3.25 13.29 4.66
CA ARG A 38 -3.03 12.27 5.71
C ARG A 38 -2.72 10.89 5.14
N LEU A 39 -3.33 10.52 4.01
CA LEU A 39 -3.07 9.24 3.35
C LEU A 39 -1.68 9.24 2.72
N GLU A 40 -1.27 10.34 2.07
CA GLU A 40 0.08 10.51 1.55
C GLU A 40 1.13 10.46 2.65
N ASP A 41 0.91 11.15 3.78
CA ASP A 41 1.84 11.11 4.91
C ASP A 41 1.95 9.71 5.54
N LYS A 42 0.83 8.99 5.64
CA LYS A 42 0.84 7.56 6.03
C LYS A 42 1.58 6.68 5.02
N SER A 43 1.44 6.96 3.73
CA SER A 43 2.18 6.26 2.68
C SER A 43 3.69 6.51 2.81
N ARG A 44 4.10 7.76 3.09
CA ARG A 44 5.52 8.11 3.34
C ARG A 44 6.10 7.41 4.56
N GLN A 45 5.27 7.05 5.54
CA GLN A 45 5.67 6.26 6.71
C GLN A 45 5.74 4.75 6.41
N CYS A 46 5.19 4.26 5.30
CA CYS A 46 5.38 2.88 4.87
C CYS A 46 6.81 2.70 4.34
N ASN A 47 7.49 1.66 4.82
CA ASN A 47 8.92 1.37 4.57
C ASN A 47 9.27 0.96 3.13
N ILE A 48 8.45 1.23 2.13
CA ILE A 48 8.76 0.91 0.73
C ILE A 48 9.07 2.21 -0.01
N ARG A 49 10.36 2.53 -0.13
CA ARG A 49 10.84 3.59 -1.04
C ARG A 49 11.32 2.96 -2.33
N LEU A 50 10.59 3.17 -3.41
CA LEU A 50 11.11 2.94 -4.76
C LEU A 50 12.02 4.13 -5.13
N VAL A 51 13.33 3.91 -5.12
CA VAL A 51 14.31 4.95 -5.44
C VAL A 51 14.18 5.31 -6.93
N GLY A 52 13.89 6.59 -7.23
CA GLY A 52 13.85 7.12 -8.61
C GLY A 52 12.45 7.34 -9.21
N LEU A 53 11.38 7.17 -8.44
CA LEU A 53 10.00 7.34 -8.92
C LEU A 53 9.27 8.50 -8.22
N ALA A 54 8.26 9.05 -8.90
CA ALA A 54 7.34 10.03 -8.32
C ALA A 54 6.39 9.34 -7.32
N GLU A 55 6.15 9.98 -6.17
CA GLU A 55 5.27 9.47 -5.10
C GLU A 55 3.87 9.15 -5.66
N GLY A 56 3.32 7.96 -5.35
CA GLY A 56 1.93 7.59 -5.67
C GLY A 56 1.69 6.82 -6.97
N GLU A 57 2.69 6.65 -7.84
CA GLU A 57 2.63 5.79 -9.04
C GLU A 57 3.39 4.46 -8.88
N GLU A 58 3.87 4.17 -7.66
CA GLU A 58 4.76 3.04 -7.36
C GLU A 58 4.21 1.69 -7.82
N VAL A 59 2.94 1.40 -7.49
CA VAL A 59 2.31 0.11 -7.79
C VAL A 59 2.09 -0.09 -9.29
N ARG A 60 1.69 0.98 -9.98
CA ARG A 60 1.47 0.95 -11.43
C ARG A 60 2.78 0.75 -12.18
N MET A 61 3.83 1.41 -11.72
CA MET A 61 5.12 1.32 -12.39
C MET A 61 5.83 0.00 -12.12
N LEU A 62 5.69 -0.58 -10.92
CA LEU A 62 6.15 -1.95 -10.61
C LEU A 62 5.62 -2.95 -11.64
N LEU A 63 4.32 -2.89 -11.94
CA LEU A 63 3.69 -3.76 -12.95
C LEU A 63 4.19 -3.50 -14.37
N SER A 64 4.65 -2.27 -14.67
CA SER A 64 5.20 -1.91 -15.99
C SER A 64 6.70 -2.26 -16.16
N LEU A 65 7.45 -2.36 -15.06
CA LEU A 65 8.89 -2.62 -15.01
C LEU A 65 9.23 -4.11 -14.84
N ASN A 66 8.25 -5.01 -15.00
CA ASN A 66 8.35 -6.44 -14.69
C ASN A 66 9.56 -7.17 -15.32
N ASP A 67 10.17 -6.61 -16.35
CA ASP A 67 11.32 -7.24 -17.03
C ASP A 67 12.59 -7.19 -16.16
N TYR A 68 12.85 -6.12 -15.41
CA TYR A 68 14.12 -5.95 -14.67
C TYR A 68 13.89 -5.30 -13.30
N LEU A 69 13.31 -6.07 -12.38
CA LEU A 69 12.93 -5.58 -11.06
C LEU A 69 13.68 -6.33 -9.96
N VAL A 70 14.27 -5.57 -9.03
CA VAL A 70 14.86 -6.10 -7.79
C VAL A 70 14.25 -5.34 -6.61
N ILE A 71 13.74 -6.07 -5.63
CA ILE A 71 13.17 -5.50 -4.40
C ILE A 71 13.92 -6.11 -3.22
N GLY A 72 14.53 -5.27 -2.38
CA GLY A 72 15.23 -5.70 -1.19
C GLY A 72 14.75 -4.95 0.04
N GLY A 73 14.72 -5.64 1.19
CA GLY A 73 14.44 -4.99 2.47
C GLY A 73 13.93 -5.93 3.56
N ASP A 74 13.54 -5.35 4.69
CA ASP A 74 12.83 -6.00 5.79
C ASP A 74 11.31 -5.89 5.53
N PHE A 75 10.68 -7.03 5.28
CA PHE A 75 9.26 -7.12 4.97
C PHE A 75 8.40 -7.40 6.22
N ASN A 76 9.03 -7.66 7.38
CA ASN A 76 8.37 -8.01 8.64
C ASN A 76 7.33 -9.14 8.53
N THR A 77 7.47 -10.02 7.54
CA THR A 77 6.59 -11.16 7.30
C THR A 77 7.38 -12.36 6.78
N VAL A 78 6.84 -13.56 7.00
CA VAL A 78 7.50 -14.82 6.61
C VAL A 78 6.87 -15.37 5.33
N HIS A 79 7.66 -15.86 4.39
CA HIS A 79 7.17 -16.44 3.14
C HIS A 79 6.53 -17.81 3.36
N ASN A 80 7.20 -18.67 4.13
CA ASN A 80 6.74 -19.99 4.54
C ASN A 80 6.95 -20.18 6.04
N SER A 81 5.87 -20.15 6.83
CA SER A 81 5.93 -20.28 8.29
C SER A 81 6.56 -21.59 8.81
N LEU A 82 6.65 -22.65 8.01
CA LEU A 82 7.29 -23.91 8.40
C LEU A 82 8.83 -23.86 8.29
N LEU A 83 9.34 -23.10 7.32
CA LEU A 83 10.77 -23.00 7.02
C LEU A 83 11.40 -21.72 7.55
N ASP A 84 10.64 -20.63 7.56
CA ASP A 84 11.09 -19.27 7.89
C ASP A 84 10.84 -18.89 9.35
N ARG A 85 10.32 -19.80 10.17
CA ARG A 85 10.18 -19.62 11.62
C ARG A 85 10.79 -20.80 12.37
N SER A 86 11.41 -20.49 13.51
CA SER A 86 11.76 -21.52 14.49
C SER A 86 10.54 -22.02 15.27
N GLN A 87 9.49 -21.21 15.39
CA GLN A 87 8.23 -21.53 16.06
C GLN A 87 7.05 -21.00 15.23
N ILE A 88 6.10 -21.87 14.89
CA ILE A 88 4.96 -21.54 14.03
C ILE A 88 3.92 -20.76 14.83
N SER A 89 3.45 -19.63 14.30
CA SER A 89 2.33 -18.85 14.82
C SER A 89 1.12 -18.91 13.88
N HIS A 90 -0.10 -18.92 14.43
CA HIS A 90 -1.33 -18.81 13.64
C HIS A 90 -1.42 -17.47 12.89
N PHE A 91 -0.85 -16.39 13.44
CA PHE A 91 -0.86 -15.07 12.81
C PHE A 91 0.03 -15.03 11.54
N ASP A 92 1.06 -15.87 11.49
CA ASP A 92 1.96 -15.93 10.35
C ASP A 92 1.22 -16.40 9.09
N GLN A 93 0.22 -17.29 9.20
CA GLN A 93 -0.47 -17.85 8.04
C GLN A 93 -1.16 -16.78 7.18
N THR A 94 -1.84 -15.83 7.82
CA THR A 94 -2.55 -14.75 7.10
C THR A 94 -1.56 -13.79 6.45
N SER A 95 -0.53 -13.36 7.17
CA SER A 95 0.48 -12.44 6.63
C SER A 95 1.31 -13.08 5.52
N SER A 96 1.73 -14.35 5.69
CA SER A 96 2.39 -15.14 4.65
C SER A 96 1.52 -15.25 3.41
N LYS A 97 0.21 -15.48 3.54
CA LYS A 97 -0.69 -15.56 2.39
C LYS A 97 -0.69 -14.25 1.59
N LEU A 98 -0.88 -13.12 2.27
CA LEU A 98 -0.86 -11.80 1.62
C LEU A 98 0.48 -11.51 0.95
N PHE A 99 1.59 -11.88 1.59
CA PHE A 99 2.91 -11.71 1.01
C PHE A 99 3.14 -12.60 -0.23
N ASN A 100 2.68 -13.85 -0.18
CA ASN A 100 2.69 -14.75 -1.33
C ASN A 100 1.83 -14.22 -2.49
N ASP A 101 0.66 -13.68 -2.19
CA ASP A 101 -0.22 -13.08 -3.20
C ASP A 101 0.44 -11.84 -3.82
N PHE A 102 1.10 -11.00 -3.02
CA PHE A 102 1.89 -9.87 -3.50
C PHE A 102 3.01 -10.32 -4.46
N ILE A 103 3.87 -11.25 -4.04
CA ILE A 103 4.97 -11.80 -4.86
C ILE A 103 4.46 -12.31 -6.21
N LYS A 104 3.33 -13.03 -6.21
CA LYS A 104 2.68 -13.54 -7.42
C LYS A 104 2.14 -12.42 -8.31
N GLN A 105 1.50 -11.40 -7.73
CA GLN A 105 0.91 -10.28 -8.48
C GLN A 105 1.97 -9.47 -9.23
N ILE A 106 3.13 -9.25 -8.62
CA ILE A 106 4.24 -8.50 -9.24
C ILE A 106 5.22 -9.40 -10.00
N ASN A 107 4.95 -10.71 -10.06
CA ASN A 107 5.79 -11.70 -10.73
C ASN A 107 7.29 -11.61 -10.37
N VAL A 108 7.61 -11.60 -9.08
CA VAL A 108 8.99 -11.71 -8.59
C VAL A 108 9.19 -13.03 -7.87
N CYS A 109 10.45 -13.39 -7.61
CA CYS A 109 10.81 -14.61 -6.88
C CYS A 109 11.82 -14.29 -5.78
N ASP A 110 11.73 -15.05 -4.68
CA ASP A 110 12.71 -15.03 -3.60
C ASP A 110 13.98 -15.77 -4.03
N VAL A 111 15.02 -15.00 -4.37
CA VAL A 111 16.29 -15.53 -4.92
C VAL A 111 16.97 -16.47 -3.92
N TRP A 112 16.92 -16.14 -2.63
CA TRP A 112 17.55 -16.96 -1.61
C TRP A 112 16.84 -18.30 -1.46
N ARG A 113 15.50 -18.31 -1.45
CA ARG A 113 14.71 -19.53 -1.31
C ARG A 113 14.83 -20.46 -2.53
N LEU A 114 14.99 -19.91 -3.73
CA LEU A 114 15.26 -20.70 -4.95
C LEU A 114 16.56 -21.50 -4.87
N ARG A 115 17.59 -20.97 -4.21
CA ARG A 115 18.87 -21.67 -4.03
C ARG A 115 18.90 -22.59 -2.81
N ASN A 116 17.96 -22.40 -1.87
CA ASN A 116 17.95 -23.01 -0.54
C ASN A 116 16.55 -23.56 -0.20
N GLU A 117 15.99 -24.38 -1.09
CA GLU A 117 14.56 -24.77 -1.06
C GLU A 117 14.09 -25.28 0.31
N ALA A 118 14.86 -26.15 0.96
CA ALA A 118 14.52 -26.77 2.24
C ALA A 118 15.35 -26.28 3.44
N VAL A 119 16.27 -25.34 3.24
CA VAL A 119 17.16 -24.88 4.31
C VAL A 119 16.40 -23.97 5.27
N LYS A 120 16.60 -24.20 6.57
CA LYS A 120 16.14 -23.30 7.63
C LYS A 120 17.28 -22.39 8.03
N ASP A 121 17.17 -21.13 7.64
CA ASP A 121 18.09 -20.06 8.04
C ASP A 121 17.26 -18.79 8.29
N TYR A 122 17.76 -17.92 9.16
CA TYR A 122 16.98 -16.81 9.72
C TYR A 122 17.77 -15.52 9.69
N THR A 123 17.07 -14.39 9.52
CA THR A 123 17.69 -13.06 9.44
C THR A 123 17.42 -12.21 10.68
N PHE A 124 16.44 -12.59 11.50
CA PHE A 124 16.02 -11.86 12.68
C PHE A 124 15.82 -12.79 13.90
N PHE A 125 16.25 -12.30 15.07
CA PHE A 125 15.98 -12.93 16.37
C PHE A 125 15.13 -12.01 17.26
N SER A 126 14.01 -12.53 17.76
CA SER A 126 13.19 -11.85 18.75
C SER A 126 13.57 -12.29 20.17
N ALA A 127 14.27 -11.43 20.91
CA ALA A 127 14.64 -11.72 22.30
C ALA A 127 13.43 -11.94 23.21
N ARG A 128 12.33 -11.19 22.99
CA ARG A 128 11.08 -11.30 23.76
C ARG A 128 10.43 -12.68 23.59
N HIS A 129 10.40 -13.17 22.36
CA HIS A 129 9.73 -14.44 22.04
C HIS A 129 10.69 -15.63 21.97
N LYS A 130 11.99 -15.38 22.12
CA LYS A 130 13.07 -16.37 21.98
C LYS A 130 12.91 -17.19 20.70
N SER A 131 12.57 -16.51 19.61
CA SER A 131 12.26 -17.12 18.32
C SER A 131 13.04 -16.45 17.19
N TYR A 132 13.28 -17.23 16.15
CA TYR A 132 13.97 -16.78 14.94
C TYR A 132 13.00 -16.71 13.78
N SER A 133 13.21 -15.74 12.90
CA SER A 133 12.46 -15.58 11.66
C SER A 133 13.31 -15.08 10.51
N ARG A 134 12.96 -15.51 9.29
CA ARG A 134 13.48 -14.90 8.07
C ARG A 134 12.48 -13.88 7.56
N ILE A 135 12.83 -12.60 7.66
CA ILE A 135 11.96 -11.46 7.30
C ILE A 135 12.62 -10.48 6.34
N ASP A 136 13.92 -10.66 6.08
CA ASP A 136 14.67 -9.89 5.10
C ASP A 136 14.75 -10.67 3.79
N TYR A 137 14.41 -10.01 2.69
CA TYR A 137 14.33 -10.65 1.37
C TYR A 137 15.06 -9.84 0.32
N LEU A 138 15.60 -10.57 -0.65
CA LEU A 138 15.99 -10.05 -1.96
C LEU A 138 15.12 -10.75 -3.01
N LEU A 139 14.10 -10.04 -3.50
CA LEU A 139 13.18 -10.50 -4.53
C LEU A 139 13.66 -9.98 -5.89
N SER A 140 13.53 -10.81 -6.93
CA SER A 140 13.95 -10.46 -8.28
C SER A 140 12.93 -10.92 -9.32
N SER A 141 12.81 -10.18 -10.42
CA SER A 141 12.07 -10.64 -11.60
C SER A 141 12.70 -11.92 -12.15
N PRO A 142 11.90 -12.87 -12.69
CA PRO A 142 12.40 -14.10 -13.30
C PRO A 142 13.44 -13.87 -14.40
N ALA A 143 13.35 -12.75 -15.14
CA ALA A 143 14.28 -12.44 -16.22
C ALA A 143 15.70 -12.07 -15.74
N LEU A 144 15.91 -11.84 -14.44
CA LEU A 144 17.20 -11.55 -13.82
C LEU A 144 17.81 -12.76 -13.09
N ILE A 145 17.12 -13.91 -13.07
CA ILE A 145 17.50 -15.14 -12.33
C ILE A 145 18.00 -16.19 -13.32
#